data_AF-A0A0X3TTS8-F1
#
_entry.id   AF-A0A0X3TTS8-F1
#
_cell.length_a   1.000
_cell.length_b   1.000
_cell.length_c   1.000
_cell.angle_alpha   90.00
_cell.angle_beta   90.00
_cell.angle_gamma   90.00
#
_symmetry.space_group_name_H-M   'P 1'
#
loop_
_entity.id
_entity.type
_entity.pdbx_description
1 polymer ?
#
loop_
_entity_poly.entity_id
_entity_poly.type
_entity_poly.pdbx_seq_one_letter_code
_entity_poly.pdbx_strand_id
1 'polypeptide(L)'
;MIELNAVETVEGACRLTFLVENETETAIDTADYQVVIFDASGVFERLTLFAFRDLPAQRPRVRQFDVRGLSCENLGRVLINGLSGCTVEGAESDICDETPTLNSRTEVELLG
;
A
#
# COMPACT_ATOMS: atom_id res chain seq x y z
N MET A 1 10.23 -3.18 -1.13
CA MET A 1 9.90 -2.17 -0.07
C MET A 1 8.56 -1.51 -0.35
N ILE A 2 7.77 -1.21 0.70
CA ILE A 2 6.58 -0.34 0.64
C ILE A 2 6.73 0.80 1.67
N GLU A 3 6.66 2.05 1.22
CA GLU A 3 6.75 3.23 2.08
C GLU A 3 5.47 4.06 1.98
N LEU A 4 4.84 4.39 3.10
CA LEU A 4 3.83 5.46 3.16
C LEU A 4 4.55 6.81 3.11
N ASN A 5 4.51 7.46 1.96
CA ASN A 5 5.30 8.63 1.66
C ASN A 5 4.59 9.94 2.02
N ALA A 6 3.28 10.03 1.77
CA ALA A 6 2.47 11.20 2.11
C ALA A 6 1.01 10.84 2.40
N VAL A 7 0.37 11.66 3.23
CA VAL A 7 -1.06 11.61 3.57
C VAL A 7 -1.61 13.01 3.33
N GLU A 8 -2.64 13.15 2.49
CA GLU A 8 -3.15 14.45 2.07
C GLU A 8 -4.68 14.46 2.06
N THR A 9 -5.28 15.47 2.70
CA THR A 9 -6.73 15.71 2.59
C THR A 9 -7.04 16.21 1.19
N VAL A 10 -7.87 15.48 0.46
CA VAL A 10 -8.41 15.88 -0.85
C VAL A 10 -9.93 15.91 -0.79
N GLU A 11 -10.59 16.40 -1.84
CA GLU A 11 -12.05 16.57 -1.83
C GLU A 11 -12.79 15.25 -1.55
N GLY A 12 -13.37 15.13 -0.35
CA GLY A 12 -14.18 13.98 0.08
C GLY A 12 -13.39 12.69 0.36
N ALA A 13 -12.05 12.75 0.44
CA ALA A 13 -11.22 11.58 0.69
C ALA A 13 -9.92 11.92 1.40
N CYS A 14 -9.33 10.91 2.04
CA CYS A 14 -7.94 10.95 2.43
C CYS A 14 -7.08 10.26 1.37
N ARG A 15 -6.13 10.98 0.79
CA ARG A 15 -5.18 10.44 -0.19
C ARG A 15 -3.96 9.88 0.51
N LEU A 16 -3.69 8.60 0.25
CA LEU A 16 -2.49 7.90 0.68
C LEU A 16 -1.54 7.76 -0.50
N THR A 17 -0.34 8.31 -0.38
CA THR A 17 0.73 8.20 -1.39
C THR A 17 1.78 7.21 -0.89
N PHE A 18 2.02 6.17 -1.69
CA PHE A 18 3.04 5.16 -1.42
C PHE A 18 4.19 5.25 -2.42
N LEU A 19 5.42 5.07 -1.94
CA LEU A 19 6.58 4.73 -2.76
C LEU A 19 6.83 3.23 -2.62
N VAL A 20 6.95 2.54 -3.74
CA VAL A 20 6.91 1.08 -3.80
C VAL A 20 8.03 0.64 -4.70
N GLU A 21 8.90 -0.21 -4.20
CA GLU A 21 10.06 -0.67 -4.96
C GLU A 21 10.02 -2.19 -5.06
N ASN A 22 9.99 -2.67 -6.30
CA ASN A 22 10.25 -4.06 -6.59
C ASN A 22 11.77 -4.26 -6.56
N GLU A 23 12.24 -4.88 -5.48
CA GLU A 23 13.66 -5.16 -5.24
C GLU A 23 14.12 -6.43 -5.96
N THR A 24 13.22 -7.13 -6.65
CA THR A 24 13.54 -8.34 -7.42
C THR A 24 14.03 -7.99 -8.83
N GLU A 25 14.70 -8.96 -9.47
CA GLU A 25 15.20 -8.84 -10.85
C GLU A 25 14.10 -9.07 -11.91
N THR A 26 12.89 -9.45 -11.48
CA THR A 26 11.78 -9.81 -12.36
C THR A 26 10.71 -8.72 -12.34
N ALA A 27 10.22 -8.32 -13.51
CA ALA A 27 9.10 -7.38 -13.57
C ALA A 27 7.82 -8.07 -13.09
N ILE A 28 7.09 -7.41 -12.20
CA ILE A 28 5.79 -7.88 -11.69
C ILE A 28 4.71 -7.14 -12.45
N ASP A 29 3.76 -7.88 -13.02
CA ASP A 29 2.65 -7.31 -13.81
C ASP A 29 1.60 -6.68 -12.89
N THR A 30 1.31 -7.33 -11.76
CA THR A 30 0.41 -6.82 -10.72
C THR A 30 0.90 -7.26 -9.34
N ALA A 31 0.93 -6.33 -8.39
CA ALA A 31 0.98 -6.65 -6.96
C ALA A 31 -0.17 -5.92 -6.26
N ASP A 32 -1.13 -6.66 -5.71
CA ASP A 32 -2.29 -6.10 -5.05
C ASP A 32 -2.25 -6.50 -3.58
N TYR A 33 -2.42 -5.54 -2.67
CA TYR A 33 -2.33 -5.76 -1.24
C TYR A 33 -3.66 -5.50 -0.54
N GLN A 34 -3.96 -6.34 0.45
CA GLN A 34 -5.00 -6.07 1.44
C GLN A 34 -4.46 -5.05 2.44
N VAL A 35 -5.19 -3.95 2.59
CA VAL A 35 -4.81 -2.85 3.49
C VAL A 35 -5.92 -2.62 4.49
N VAL A 36 -5.57 -2.64 5.77
CA VAL A 36 -6.47 -2.33 6.87
C VAL A 36 -6.16 -0.92 7.37
N ILE A 37 -7.22 -0.15 7.59
CA ILE A 37 -7.16 1.20 8.11
C ILE A 37 -7.73 1.19 9.52
N PHE A 38 -6.96 1.74 10.45
CA PHE A 38 -7.38 2.00 11.83
C PHE A 38 -7.56 3.49 12.01
N ASP A 39 -8.58 3.85 12.78
CA ASP A 39 -8.81 5.23 13.17
C ASP A 39 -7.75 5.71 14.20
N ALA A 40 -7.79 7.00 14.54
CA ALA A 40 -6.89 7.63 15.51
C ALA A 40 -7.01 7.05 16.93
N SER A 41 -8.11 6.35 17.25
CA SER A 41 -8.28 5.62 18.51
C SER A 41 -7.72 4.19 18.45
N GLY A 42 -7.22 3.77 17.28
CA GLY A 42 -6.70 2.43 17.03
C GLY A 42 -7.79 1.39 16.77
N VAL A 43 -9.04 1.81 16.53
CA VAL A 43 -10.15 0.91 16.20
C VAL A 43 -10.15 0.62 14.71
N PHE A 44 -10.47 -0.63 14.35
CA PHE A 44 -10.65 -1.02 12.95
C PHE A 44 -11.70 -0.12 12.29
N GLU A 45 -11.32 0.56 11.21
CA GLU A 45 -12.26 1.35 10.43
C GLU A 45 -12.74 0.55 9.21
N ARG A 46 -11.81 0.05 8.39
CA ARG A 46 -12.14 -0.75 7.20
C ARG A 46 -10.96 -1.56 6.66
N LEU A 47 -11.27 -2.54 5.81
CA LEU A 47 -10.33 -3.23 4.92
C LEU A 47 -10.58 -2.77 3.48
N THR A 48 -9.52 -2.50 2.74
CA THR A 48 -9.55 -2.11 1.34
C THR A 48 -8.46 -2.85 0.55
N LEU A 49 -8.67 -3.03 -0.75
CA LEU A 49 -7.65 -3.55 -1.66
C LEU A 49 -6.96 -2.39 -2.36
N PHE A 50 -5.64 -2.31 -2.23
CA PHE A 50 -4.82 -1.37 -2.96
C PHE A 50 -4.10 -2.10 -4.08
N ALA A 51 -4.48 -1.77 -5.32
CA ALA A 51 -3.82 -2.28 -6.50
C ALA A 51 -2.56 -1.47 -6.80
N PHE A 52 -1.39 -2.02 -6.47
CA PHE A 52 -0.11 -1.37 -6.76
C PHE A 52 0.33 -1.58 -8.21
N ARG A 53 -0.39 -2.43 -8.97
CA ARG A 53 -0.22 -2.62 -10.43
C ARG A 53 1.19 -3.05 -10.79
N ASP A 54 1.65 -2.67 -11.99
CA ASP A 54 2.96 -3.00 -12.52
C ASP A 54 4.08 -2.48 -11.61
N LEU A 55 5.04 -3.33 -11.32
CA LEU A 55 6.27 -2.98 -10.62
C LEU A 55 7.46 -3.50 -11.44
N PRO A 56 8.14 -2.63 -12.23
CA PRO A 56 9.30 -3.06 -12.98
C PRO A 56 10.43 -3.50 -12.06
N ALA A 57 11.23 -4.46 -12.53
CA ALA A 57 12.41 -4.94 -11.83
C ALA A 57 13.31 -3.78 -11.40
N GLN A 58 13.71 -3.79 -10.11
CA GLN A 58 14.68 -2.86 -9.51
C GLN A 58 14.34 -1.38 -9.72
N ARG A 59 13.04 -1.03 -9.76
CA ARG A 59 12.60 0.35 -9.96
C ARG A 59 11.45 0.72 -9.04
N PRO A 60 11.47 1.95 -8.47
CA PRO A 60 10.36 2.43 -7.69
C PRO A 60 9.18 2.89 -8.56
N ARG A 61 8.01 2.87 -7.92
CA ARG A 61 6.74 3.41 -8.41
C ARG A 61 6.08 4.21 -7.30
N VAL A 62 5.52 5.35 -7.67
CA VAL A 62 4.59 6.08 -6.80
C VAL A 62 3.17 5.62 -7.12
N ARG A 63 2.39 5.34 -6.07
CA ARG A 63 0.97 4.97 -6.16
C ARG A 63 0.17 5.82 -5.20
N GLN A 64 -0.99 6.27 -5.63
CA GLN A 64 -1.88 7.11 -4.85
C GLN A 64 -3.26 6.46 -4.76
N PHE A 65 -3.82 6.43 -3.56
CA PHE A 65 -5.12 5.85 -3.29
C PHE A 65 -5.98 6.86 -2.53
N ASP A 66 -7.15 7.17 -3.08
CA ASP A 66 -8.13 8.04 -2.43
C ASP A 66 -9.13 7.20 -1.64
N VAL A 67 -9.03 7.27 -0.32
CA VAL A 67 -9.98 6.60 0.58
C VAL A 67 -11.15 7.54 0.83
N ARG A 68 -12.21 7.37 0.05
CA ARG A 68 -13.42 8.21 0.17
C ARG A 68 -14.10 8.05 1.52
N GLY A 69 -14.53 9.18 2.07
CA GLY A 69 -15.21 9.27 3.37
C GLY A 69 -14.30 9.04 4.58
N LEU A 70 -12.98 8.91 4.38
CA LEU A 70 -11.98 8.95 5.45
C LEU A 70 -11.46 10.39 5.58
N SER A 71 -11.45 10.93 6.79
CA SER A 71 -10.71 12.14 7.13
C SER A 71 -9.27 11.76 7.43
N CYS A 72 -8.29 12.51 6.89
CA CYS A 72 -6.89 12.22 7.18
C CYS A 72 -6.53 12.50 8.64
N GLU A 73 -7.25 13.40 9.31
CA GLU A 73 -7.08 13.65 10.75
C GLU A 73 -7.54 12.46 11.60
N ASN A 74 -8.47 11.65 11.09
CA ASN A 74 -8.92 10.43 11.76
C ASN A 74 -8.10 9.19 11.39
N LEU A 75 -7.15 9.28 10.45
CA LEU A 75 -6.30 8.16 10.07
C LEU A 75 -5.24 7.93 11.15
N GLY A 76 -5.35 6.83 11.89
CA GLY A 76 -4.38 6.49 12.95
C GLY A 76 -3.22 5.65 12.44
N ARG A 77 -3.52 4.49 11.84
CA ARG A 77 -2.51 3.55 11.35
C ARG A 77 -2.99 2.83 10.09
N VAL A 78 -2.02 2.41 9.27
CA VAL A 78 -2.24 1.57 8.10
C VAL A 78 -1.53 0.24 8.30
N LEU A 79 -2.21 -0.87 8.00
CA LEU A 79 -1.65 -2.22 8.05
C LEU A 79 -1.71 -2.85 6.66
N ILE A 80 -0.57 -3.26 6.12
CA ILE A 80 -0.48 -4.18 4.99
C ILE A 80 -0.79 -5.58 5.54
N ASN A 81 -2.04 -6.00 5.40
CA ASN A 81 -2.53 -7.24 6.00
C ASN A 81 -2.08 -8.50 5.25
N GLY A 82 -1.77 -8.36 3.96
CA GLY A 82 -1.27 -9.45 3.14
C GLY A 82 -1.41 -9.19 1.65
N LEU A 83 -0.91 -10.13 0.86
CA LEU A 83 -1.03 -10.14 -0.59
C LEU A 83 -2.44 -10.58 -1.00
N SER A 84 -3.05 -9.88 -1.93
CA SER A 84 -4.32 -10.24 -2.56
C SER A 84 -4.14 -10.80 -3.98
N GLY A 85 -3.02 -10.51 -4.62
CA GLY A 85 -2.68 -11.05 -5.94
C GLY A 85 -1.29 -10.62 -6.38
N CYS A 86 -0.57 -11.54 -7.03
CA CYS A 86 0.73 -11.28 -7.64
C CYS A 86 0.82 -12.04 -8.96
N THR A 87 1.14 -11.33 -10.04
CA THR A 87 1.31 -11.96 -11.36
C THR A 87 2.60 -11.54 -12.04
N VAL A 88 3.18 -12.48 -12.77
CA VAL A 88 4.39 -12.33 -13.58
C VAL A 88 4.17 -13.07 -14.89
N GLU A 89 4.43 -12.40 -16.00
CA GLU A 89 4.23 -12.93 -17.36
C GLU A 89 2.81 -13.52 -17.56
N GLY A 90 1.81 -12.87 -16.94
CA GLY A 90 0.40 -13.27 -17.02
C GLY A 90 -0.01 -14.49 -16.19
N ALA A 91 0.86 -15.02 -15.32
CA ALA A 91 0.55 -16.14 -14.42
C ALA A 91 0.70 -15.73 -12.94
N GLU A 92 -0.02 -16.42 -12.04
CA GLU A 92 0.18 -16.28 -10.60
C GLU A 92 1.61 -16.64 -10.20
N SER A 93 2.18 -15.89 -9.27
CA SER A 93 3.57 -16.03 -8.85
C SER A 93 3.74 -15.74 -7.37
N ASP A 94 4.59 -16.53 -6.72
CA ASP A 94 4.94 -16.40 -5.29
C ASP A 94 6.05 -15.36 -5.07
N ILE A 95 6.52 -14.66 -6.11
CA ILE A 95 7.61 -13.69 -6.00
C ILE A 95 7.28 -12.52 -5.04
N CYS A 96 5.99 -12.25 -4.82
CA CYS A 96 5.53 -11.24 -3.88
C CYS A 96 5.30 -11.77 -2.44
N ASP A 97 5.55 -13.05 -2.17
CA ASP A 97 5.29 -13.66 -0.85
C ASP A 97 6.33 -13.24 0.21
N GLU A 98 7.50 -12.79 -0.23
CA GLU A 98 8.49 -12.22 0.68
C GLU A 98 7.91 -10.97 1.35
N THR A 99 8.00 -10.92 2.68
CA THR A 99 7.51 -9.78 3.46
C THR A 99 8.26 -8.53 3.02
N PRO A 100 7.57 -7.52 2.46
CA PRO A 100 8.24 -6.30 2.03
C PRO A 100 8.71 -5.53 3.26
N THR A 101 9.91 -4.94 3.19
CA THR A 101 10.30 -3.92 4.17
C THR A 101 9.31 -2.76 4.14
N LEU A 102 8.81 -2.37 5.30
CA LEU A 102 7.84 -1.28 5.46
C LEU A 102 8.49 -0.04 6.06
N ASN A 103 8.09 1.12 5.56
CA ASN A 103 8.52 2.41 6.08
C ASN A 103 7.38 3.43 6.08
N SER A 104 7.47 4.47 6.92
CA SER A 104 6.60 5.64 6.83
C SER A 104 7.43 6.92 6.93
N ARG A 105 7.12 7.89 6.07
CA ARG A 105 7.65 9.27 6.15
C ARG A 105 6.66 10.25 6.77
N THR A 106 5.57 9.73 7.31
CA THR A 106 4.50 10.52 7.91
C THR A 106 4.37 10.16 9.39
N GLU A 107 3.50 10.86 10.13
CA GLU A 107 3.17 10.50 11.51
C GLU A 107 2.27 9.25 11.58
N VAL A 108 1.65 8.85 10.47
CA VAL A 108 0.83 7.64 10.37
C VAL A 108 1.76 6.43 10.27
N GLU A 109 1.61 5.49 11.18
CA GLU A 109 2.38 4.25 11.19
C GLU A 109 1.94 3.32 10.06
N LEU A 110 2.92 2.67 9.39
CA LEU A 110 2.70 1.59 8.44
C LEU A 110 3.18 0.27 9.04
N LEU A 111 2.27 -0.69 9.18
CA LEU A 111 2.47 -2.00 9.79
C LEU A 111 2.31 -3.12 8.73
N GLY A 112 2.82 -4.31 9.00
CA GLY A 112 2.60 -5.53 8.20
C GLY A 112 3.39 -6.73 8.69
#